data_AF-A0A6N2BP24-F1
#
_entry.id   AF-A0A6N2BP24-F1
#
_cell.length_a   1.000
_cell.length_b   1.000
_cell.length_c   1.000
_cell.angle_alpha   90.00
_cell.angle_beta   90.00
_cell.angle_gamma   90.00
#
_symmetry.space_group_name_H-M   'P 1'
#
loop_
_entity.id
_entity.type
_entity.pdbx_description
1 polymer ?
#
loop_
_entity_poly.entity_id
_entity_poly.type
_entity_poly.pdbx_seq_one_letter_code
_entity_poly.pdbx_strand_id
1 'polypeptide(L)' 'MQKVLAKHGAQKISAYVTHGIFPNRSWQRFSHDKGGSPENGMTYFWITDSCPQTVKEVKDKKPFEVLSLAAPIAAALQI' A
#
# COMPACT_ATOMS: atom_id res chain seq x y z
N MET A 1 3.16 -12.17 -6.88
CA MET A 1 2.10 -11.39 -7.55
C MET A 1 2.67 -10.33 -8.49
N GLN A 2 3.36 -9.29 -7.99
CA GLN A 2 3.89 -8.18 -8.80
C GLN A 2 4.63 -8.62 -10.09
N LYS A 3 5.69 -9.43 -9.96
CA LYS A 3 6.48 -9.92 -11.11
C LYS A 3 5.66 -10.69 -12.14
N VAL A 4 4.64 -11.43 -11.70
CA VAL A 4 3.77 -12.19 -12.61
C VAL A 4 2.90 -11.24 -13.41
N LEU A 5 2.29 -10.24 -12.77
CA LEU A 5 1.49 -9.22 -13.46
C LEU A 5 2.33 -8.44 -14.49
N ALA A 6 3.56 -8.05 -14.13
CA ALA A 6 4.47 -7.39 -15.05
C ALA A 6 4.80 -8.27 -16.28
N LYS A 7 5.08 -9.56 -16.07
CA LYS A 7 5.31 -10.54 -17.17
C LYS A 7 4.12 -10.70 -18.11
N HIS A 8 2.90 -10.42 -17.64
CA HIS A 8 1.68 -10.48 -18.45
C HIS A 8 1.30 -9.12 -19.06
N GLY A 9 2.25 -8.16 -19.11
CA GLY A 9 2.06 -6.88 -19.80
C GLY A 9 1.39 -5.80 -18.97
N ALA A 10 1.25 -5.97 -17.65
CA ALA A 10 0.77 -4.89 -16.79
C ALA A 10 1.74 -3.70 -16.84
N GLN A 11 1.26 -2.53 -17.25
CA GLN A 11 2.08 -1.32 -17.37
C GLN A 11 2.37 -0.68 -16.00
N LYS A 12 1.45 -0.83 -15.06
CA LYS A 12 1.52 -0.30 -13.69
C LYS A 12 0.90 -1.32 -12.73
N ILE A 13 1.44 -1.39 -11.53
CA ILE A 13 0.94 -2.28 -10.47
C ILE A 13 0.74 -1.46 -9.21
N SER A 14 -0.45 -1.55 -8.64
CA SER A 14 -0.78 -0.93 -7.35
C SER A 14 -1.44 -1.95 -6.44
N ALA A 15 -1.42 -1.71 -5.14
CA ALA A 15 -2.03 -2.58 -4.14
C ALA A 15 -2.89 -1.77 -3.17
N TYR A 16 -4.04 -2.31 -2.78
CA TYR A 16 -4.86 -1.82 -1.68
C TYR A 16 -4.97 -2.93 -0.64
N VAL A 17 -4.66 -2.62 0.62
CA VAL A 17 -4.71 -3.57 1.71
C VAL A 17 -5.35 -2.94 2.93
N THR A 18 -6.33 -3.59 3.53
CA THR A 18 -6.97 -3.05 4.74
C THR A 18 -5.97 -2.96 5.88
N HIS A 19 -5.26 -4.04 6.22
CA HIS A 19 -4.33 -4.08 7.36
C HIS A 19 -2.87 -4.20 6.92
N GLY A 20 -2.08 -3.15 7.15
CA GLY A 20 -0.65 -3.12 6.81
C GLY A 20 0.24 -3.72 7.91
N ILE A 21 0.14 -5.00 8.23
CA ILE A 21 0.90 -5.59 9.38
C ILE A 21 2.42 -5.69 9.12
N PHE A 22 2.83 -5.93 7.88
CA PHE A 22 4.22 -6.05 7.39
C PHE A 22 5.29 -6.49 8.43
N PRO A 23 5.25 -7.76 8.89
CA PRO A 23 6.23 -8.29 9.84
C PRO A 23 7.67 -8.10 9.37
N ASN A 24 8.60 -7.91 10.31
CA ASN A 24 10.02 -7.72 10.02
C ASN A 24 10.30 -6.58 9.03
N ARG A 25 9.47 -5.54 9.05
CA ARG A 25 9.55 -4.40 8.11
C ARG A 25 9.53 -4.84 6.64
N SER A 26 8.77 -5.89 6.32
CA SER A 26 8.68 -6.42 4.95
C SER A 26 8.21 -5.38 3.93
N TRP A 27 7.59 -4.30 4.40
CA TRP A 27 7.20 -3.14 3.60
C TRP A 27 8.35 -2.51 2.82
N GLN A 28 9.59 -2.61 3.32
CA GLN A 28 10.80 -2.08 2.67
C GLN A 28 11.08 -2.71 1.30
N ARG A 29 10.49 -3.87 1.01
CA ARG A 29 10.61 -4.57 -0.27
C ARG A 29 9.75 -3.93 -1.37
N PHE A 30 8.80 -3.08 -1.01
CA PHE A 30 7.91 -2.41 -1.95
C PHE A 30 8.49 -1.06 -2.36
N SER A 31 9.28 -1.06 -3.44
CA SER A 31 9.85 0.15 -4.03
C SER A 31 8.82 0.92 -4.84
N HIS A 32 9.03 2.23 -4.99
CA HIS A 32 8.22 3.06 -5.88
C HIS A 32 8.62 2.86 -7.34
N ASP A 33 7.62 2.63 -8.22
CA ASP A 33 7.81 2.63 -9.66
C ASP A 33 8.04 4.06 -10.17
N LYS A 34 9.20 4.30 -10.78
CA LYS A 34 9.62 5.61 -11.31
C LYS A 34 9.17 5.85 -12.76
N GLY A 35 8.20 5.06 -13.27
CA GLY A 35 7.51 5.36 -14.52
C GLY A 35 7.79 4.39 -15.67
N GLY A 36 7.85 3.08 -15.39
CA GLY A 36 7.91 2.08 -16.47
C GLY A 36 8.53 0.74 -16.11
N SER A 37 8.75 0.45 -14.83
CA SER A 37 9.32 -0.83 -14.39
C SER A 37 8.43 -1.52 -13.35
N PRO A 38 7.23 -1.96 -13.74
CA PRO A 38 6.27 -2.63 -12.83
C PRO A 38 6.84 -3.92 -12.21
N GLU A 39 7.87 -4.51 -12.82
CA GLU A 39 8.62 -5.66 -12.30
C GLU A 39 9.39 -5.37 -11.00
N ASN A 40 9.79 -4.11 -10.77
CA ASN A 40 10.70 -3.69 -9.68
C ASN A 40 10.08 -2.69 -8.71
N GLY A 41 8.91 -2.13 -9.02
CA GLY A 41 8.21 -1.21 -8.12
C GLY A 41 6.70 -1.26 -8.25
N MET A 42 6.05 -0.60 -7.31
CA MET A 42 4.62 -0.33 -7.31
C MET A 42 4.37 1.16 -7.53
N THR A 43 3.35 1.48 -8.31
CA THR A 43 2.93 2.87 -8.53
C THR A 43 2.33 3.43 -7.25
N TYR A 44 1.38 2.71 -6.66
CA TYR A 44 0.74 3.06 -5.39
C TYR A 44 0.58 1.83 -4.48
N PHE A 45 0.68 2.07 -3.18
CA PHE A 45 0.37 1.08 -2.14
C PHE A 45 -0.51 1.73 -1.08
N TRP A 46 -1.82 1.53 -1.19
CA TRP A 46 -2.76 2.02 -0.21
C TRP A 46 -2.88 1.06 0.97
N ILE A 47 -2.76 1.61 2.18
CA ILE A 47 -3.11 0.93 3.42
C ILE A 47 -4.10 1.77 4.21
N THR A 48 -4.86 1.15 5.11
CA THR A 48 -5.64 1.92 6.08
C THR A 48 -4.85 2.23 7.34
N ASP A 49 -5.34 3.18 8.13
CA ASP A 49 -4.76 3.57 9.43
C ASP A 49 -5.03 2.59 10.59
N SER A 50 -5.61 1.41 10.31
CA SER A 50 -5.89 0.36 11.30
C SER A 50 -4.65 -0.19 12.04
N CYS A 51 -3.45 -0.07 11.47
CA CYS A 51 -2.19 -0.52 12.09
C CYS A 51 -1.24 0.67 12.36
N PRO A 52 -1.37 1.37 13.50
CA PRO A 52 -0.70 2.65 13.73
C PRO A 52 0.83 2.55 13.78
N GLN A 53 1.39 1.41 14.18
CA GLN A 53 2.84 1.19 14.19
C GLN A 53 3.40 1.23 12.77
N THR A 54 2.80 0.48 11.85
CA THR A 54 3.20 0.50 10.44
C THR A 54 2.98 1.86 9.81
N VAL A 55 1.84 2.52 10.07
CA VAL A 55 1.55 3.86 9.56
C VAL A 55 2.69 4.82 9.87
N LYS A 56 3.20 4.81 11.11
CA LYS A 56 4.35 5.65 11.49
C LYS A 56 5.62 5.34 10.69
N GLU A 57 5.86 4.08 10.34
CA GLU A 57 7.05 3.67 9.59
C GLU A 57 6.96 4.04 8.10
N VAL A 58 5.77 4.01 7.50
CA VAL A 58 5.58 4.20 6.05
C VAL A 58 5.03 5.58 5.66
N LYS A 59 4.60 6.39 6.63
CA LYS A 59 4.11 7.74 6.37
C LYS A 59 5.15 8.53 5.58
N ASP A 60 4.68 9.23 4.54
CA ASP A 60 5.50 10.04 3.64
C ASP A 60 6.55 9.25 2.83
N LYS A 61 6.45 7.91 2.79
CA LYS A 61 7.32 7.04 1.98
C LYS A 61 6.57 6.51 0.77
N LYS A 62 7.00 6.89 -0.43
CA LYS A 62 6.51 6.23 -1.65
C LYS A 62 6.89 4.74 -1.64
N PRO A 63 6.03 3.83 -2.12
CA PRO A 63 4.75 4.08 -2.81
C PRO A 63 3.53 4.18 -1.86
N PHE A 64 3.72 4.26 -0.55
CA PHE A 64 2.64 4.16 0.42
C PHE A 64 1.76 5.41 0.50
N GLU A 65 0.45 5.18 0.57
CA GLU A 65 -0.57 6.17 0.88
C GLU A 65 -1.49 5.61 1.98
N VAL A 66 -1.69 6.39 3.04
CA VAL A 66 -2.48 5.97 4.20
C VAL A 66 -3.88 6.57 4.09
N LEU A 67 -4.89 5.70 4.11
CA LEU A 67 -6.30 6.06 4.03
C LEU A 67 -6.92 5.95 5.42
N SER A 68 -7.62 6.99 5.88
CA SER A 68 -8.21 6.95 7.21
C SER A 68 -9.52 6.17 7.25
N LEU A 69 -9.66 5.30 8.26
CA LEU A 69 -10.92 4.62 8.57
C LEU A 69 -11.85 5.45 9.43
N ALA A 70 -11.44 6.62 9.92
CA ALA A 70 -12.22 7.41 10.86
C ALA A 70 -13.64 7.70 10.38
N ALA A 71 -13.79 8.20 9.14
CA ALA A 71 -15.10 8.49 8.57
C ALA A 71 -15.96 7.23 8.34
N PRO A 72 -15.45 6.15 7.69
CA PRO A 72 -16.18 4.89 7.58
C PRO A 72 -16.62 4.29 8.92
N ILE A 73 -15.77 4.34 9.95
CA ILE A 73 -16.09 3.84 11.29
C ILE A 73 -17.16 4.72 11.95
N ALA A 74 -17.02 6.05 11.87
CA ALA A 74 -18.00 6.98 12.43
C ALA A 74 -19.39 6.76 11.80
N ALA A 75 -19.46 6.58 10.49
CA ALA A 75 -20.71 6.27 9.79
C ALA A 75 -21.32 4.94 10.22
N ALA A 76 -20.50 3.89 10.42
CA ALA A 76 -20.98 2.59 10.90
C ALA A 76 -21.53 2.61 12.34
N LEU A 77 -21.14 3.60 13.14
CA LEU A 77 -21.61 3.80 14.52
C LEU A 77 -22.87 4.67 14.62
N GLN A 78 -23.25 5.37 13.54
CA GLN A 78 -24.51 6.11 13.47
C GLN A 78 -25.66 5.12 13.22
N ILE A 79 -26.27 4.63 14.31
CA ILE A 79 -27.50 3.82 14.31
C ILE A 79 -28.71 4.75 14.30
#